data_AF-A0A1H2JAL3-F1
#
_entry.id   AF-A0A1H2JAL3-F1
#
_cell.length_a   1.000
_cell.length_b   1.000
_cell.length_c   1.000
_cell.angle_alpha   90.00
_cell.angle_beta   90.00
_cell.angle_gamma   90.00
#
_symmetry.space_group_name_H-M   'P 1'
#
loop_
_entity.id
_entity.type
_entity.pdbx_description
1 polymer ?
#
loop_
_entity_poly.entity_id
_entity_poly.type
_entity_poly.pdbx_seq_one_letter_code
_entity_poly.pdbx_strand_id
1 'polypeptide(L)'
;MTERTANFRRWYGNWFVGVDSYPDSYTEGCESVAQWESDPDRTDSFAAFKEELAAHVRDSSLRPKGESEDQWLNDEWLRNLWYDLFGPDPAPGDPYPVPPEEWGHPRETPYLEYAVGDEADSTEAERAWLAQRGLTHAEIRRGYSWRLRPPEDYRDRLARLTAEGKRTSYEGEV
;
A
#
# COMPACT_ATOMS: atom_id res chain seq x y z
N MET A 1 14.33 -14.73 -4.52
CA MET A 1 13.36 -13.94 -5.31
C MET A 1 12.00 -14.02 -4.65
N THR A 2 11.37 -12.89 -4.39
CA THR A 2 9.99 -12.86 -3.88
C THR A 2 9.04 -12.97 -5.06
N GLU A 3 8.62 -14.21 -5.35
CA GLU A 3 7.68 -14.49 -6.43
C GLU A 3 6.24 -14.19 -6.02
N ARG A 4 5.47 -13.62 -6.95
CA ARG A 4 4.02 -13.47 -6.74
C ARG A 4 3.36 -14.83 -6.67
N THR A 5 2.75 -15.16 -5.55
CA THR A 5 1.96 -16.37 -5.38
C THR A 5 0.58 -16.22 -6.02
N ALA A 6 -0.14 -17.33 -6.21
CA ALA A 6 -1.54 -17.29 -6.62
C ALA A 6 -2.42 -16.58 -5.57
N ASN A 7 -2.06 -16.71 -4.29
CA ASN A 7 -2.76 -16.06 -3.18
C ASN A 7 -2.66 -14.54 -3.27
N PHE A 8 -1.43 -14.00 -3.44
CA PHE A 8 -1.24 -12.56 -3.60
C PHE A 8 -1.94 -12.02 -4.84
N ARG A 9 -1.82 -12.71 -5.99
CA ARG A 9 -2.54 -12.32 -7.21
C ARG A 9 -4.06 -12.22 -6.99
N ARG A 10 -4.64 -13.12 -6.20
CA ARG A 10 -6.07 -13.11 -5.87
C ARG A 10 -6.43 -11.91 -5.01
N TRP A 11 -5.73 -11.69 -3.89
CA TRP A 11 -6.03 -10.58 -2.98
C TRP A 11 -5.75 -9.21 -3.63
N TYR A 12 -4.52 -9.02 -4.10
CA TYR A 12 -4.09 -7.78 -4.75
C TYR A 12 -4.90 -7.51 -6.03
N GLY A 13 -5.10 -8.53 -6.87
CA GLY A 13 -5.74 -8.38 -8.17
C GLY A 13 -7.25 -8.20 -8.14
N ASN A 14 -7.93 -8.71 -7.10
CA ASN A 14 -9.40 -8.59 -7.02
C ASN A 14 -9.85 -7.29 -6.34
N TRP A 15 -9.06 -6.76 -5.41
CA TRP A 15 -9.49 -5.65 -4.55
C TRP A 15 -8.65 -4.39 -4.73
N PHE A 16 -7.35 -4.52 -5.01
CA PHE A 16 -6.38 -3.44 -4.77
C PHE A 16 -5.66 -2.97 -6.03
N VAL A 17 -6.27 -3.17 -7.20
CA VAL A 17 -5.71 -2.73 -8.48
C VAL A 17 -6.71 -1.89 -9.27
N GLY A 18 -6.21 -0.85 -9.94
CA GLY A 18 -7.04 0.02 -10.77
C GLY A 18 -7.99 0.88 -9.95
N VAL A 19 -7.52 1.43 -8.82
CA VAL A 19 -8.32 2.23 -7.90
C VAL A 19 -9.00 3.41 -8.61
N ASP A 20 -8.33 4.05 -9.58
CA ASP A 20 -8.90 5.13 -10.39
C ASP A 20 -10.14 4.70 -11.18
N SER A 21 -10.26 3.41 -11.51
CA SER A 21 -11.39 2.84 -12.27
C SER A 21 -12.42 2.14 -11.38
N TYR A 22 -12.00 1.63 -10.23
CA TYR A 22 -12.84 0.85 -9.31
C TYR A 22 -12.57 1.25 -7.85
N PRO A 23 -12.81 2.51 -7.47
CA PRO A 23 -12.51 2.99 -6.12
C PRO A 23 -13.32 2.26 -5.06
N ASP A 24 -14.61 1.97 -5.33
CA ASP A 24 -15.50 1.25 -4.40
C ASP A 24 -14.95 -0.14 -3.99
N SER A 25 -14.32 -0.86 -4.92
CA SER A 25 -13.73 -2.16 -4.60
C SER A 25 -12.53 -2.02 -3.67
N TYR A 26 -11.72 -0.97 -3.86
CA TYR A 26 -10.58 -0.68 -3.00
C TYR A 26 -11.03 -0.34 -1.58
N THR A 27 -12.01 0.55 -1.45
CA THR A 27 -12.53 1.03 -0.16
C THR A 27 -13.22 -0.10 0.62
N GLU A 28 -14.10 -0.87 -0.04
CA GLU A 28 -14.72 -2.08 0.54
C GLU A 28 -13.66 -3.07 1.02
N GLY A 29 -12.59 -3.27 0.24
CA GLY A 29 -11.49 -4.14 0.61
C GLY A 29 -10.77 -3.69 1.88
N CYS A 30 -10.55 -2.39 2.05
CA CYS A 30 -9.91 -1.83 3.25
C CYS A 30 -10.81 -1.96 4.49
N GLU A 31 -12.12 -1.77 4.33
CA GLU A 31 -13.10 -1.87 5.42
C GLU A 31 -13.36 -3.33 5.84
N SER A 32 -13.10 -4.28 4.94
CA SER A 32 -13.30 -5.71 5.18
C SER A 32 -12.16 -6.41 5.92
N VAL A 33 -11.04 -5.73 6.22
CA VAL A 33 -9.84 -6.35 6.81
C VAL A 33 -10.15 -7.08 8.12
N ALA A 34 -10.84 -6.42 9.05
CA ALA A 34 -11.19 -7.03 10.34
C ALA A 34 -12.07 -8.27 10.17
N GLN A 35 -12.98 -8.25 9.18
CA GLN A 35 -13.79 -9.42 8.85
C GLN A 35 -12.90 -10.57 8.36
N TRP A 36 -12.00 -10.33 7.41
CA TRP A 36 -11.12 -11.36 6.85
C TRP A 36 -10.14 -11.94 7.86
N GLU A 37 -9.66 -11.14 8.81
CA GLU A 37 -8.82 -11.62 9.90
C GLU A 37 -9.60 -12.51 10.89
N SER A 38 -10.91 -12.27 11.05
CA SER A 38 -11.78 -13.04 11.95
C SER A 38 -12.46 -14.27 11.32
N ASP A 39 -12.49 -14.36 9.99
CA ASP A 39 -13.16 -15.43 9.23
C ASP A 39 -12.26 -16.66 9.11
N PRO A 40 -12.57 -17.80 9.75
CA PRO A 40 -11.73 -19.00 9.74
C PRO A 40 -11.39 -19.53 8.34
N ASP A 41 -12.22 -19.26 7.34
CA ASP A 41 -11.98 -19.70 5.95
C ASP A 41 -11.01 -18.77 5.20
N ARG A 42 -10.73 -17.58 5.74
CA ARG A 42 -9.91 -16.54 5.10
C ARG A 42 -8.69 -16.12 5.92
N THR A 43 -8.69 -16.26 7.24
CA THR A 43 -7.64 -15.76 8.14
C THR A 43 -6.24 -16.17 7.67
N ASP A 44 -6.01 -17.46 7.41
CA ASP A 44 -4.69 -17.95 6.99
C ASP A 44 -4.28 -17.42 5.61
N SER A 45 -5.24 -17.35 4.67
CA SER A 45 -5.00 -16.83 3.32
C SER A 45 -4.70 -15.33 3.34
N PHE A 46 -5.37 -14.57 4.19
CA PHE A 46 -5.15 -13.14 4.34
C PHE A 46 -3.84 -12.84 5.10
N ALA A 47 -3.50 -13.63 6.12
CA ALA A 47 -2.20 -13.55 6.80
C ALA A 47 -1.04 -13.80 5.83
N ALA A 48 -1.14 -14.83 4.98
CA ALA A 48 -0.14 -15.08 3.93
C ALA A 48 -0.03 -13.93 2.92
N PHE A 49 -1.15 -13.26 2.59
CA PHE A 49 -1.12 -12.07 1.74
C PHE A 49 -0.39 -10.90 2.42
N LYS A 50 -0.66 -10.66 3.71
CA LYS A 50 0.03 -9.64 4.51
C LYS A 50 1.54 -9.87 4.53
N GLU A 51 1.99 -11.10 4.77
CA GLU A 51 3.41 -11.45 4.76
C GLU A 51 4.06 -11.23 3.39
N GLU A 52 3.40 -11.63 2.31
CA GLU A 52 3.91 -11.44 0.95
C GLU A 52 3.93 -9.98 0.53
N LEU A 53 2.94 -9.17 0.92
CA LEU A 53 2.94 -7.73 0.70
C LEU A 53 4.12 -7.06 1.43
N ALA A 54 4.39 -7.42 2.68
CA ALA A 54 5.56 -6.94 3.41
C ALA A 54 6.87 -7.32 2.71
N ALA A 55 6.97 -8.55 2.19
CA ALA A 55 8.14 -8.99 1.44
C ALA A 55 8.30 -8.21 0.11
N HIS A 56 7.21 -7.87 -0.56
CA HIS A 56 7.25 -7.04 -1.76
C HIS A 56 7.73 -5.62 -1.48
N VAL A 57 7.28 -4.99 -0.39
CA VAL A 57 7.77 -3.68 0.07
C VAL A 57 9.26 -3.77 0.44
N ARG A 58 9.64 -4.75 1.27
CA ARG A 58 11.02 -4.95 1.70
C ARG A 58 11.95 -5.21 0.53
N ASP A 59 11.57 -6.03 -0.44
CA ASP A 59 12.47 -6.44 -1.52
C ASP A 59 12.26 -5.62 -2.81
N SER A 60 11.43 -4.57 -2.75
CA SER A 60 10.98 -3.76 -3.89
C SER A 60 10.60 -4.63 -5.08
N SER A 61 9.99 -5.80 -4.87
CA SER A 61 10.03 -6.91 -5.85
C SER A 61 8.78 -7.02 -6.73
N LEU A 62 7.72 -6.28 -6.42
CA LEU A 62 6.55 -6.19 -7.27
C LEU A 62 6.86 -5.26 -8.44
N ARG A 63 6.82 -5.77 -9.68
CA ARG A 63 6.95 -4.93 -10.87
C ARG A 63 5.68 -4.06 -11.04
N PRO A 64 5.81 -2.77 -11.37
CA PRO A 64 4.69 -1.92 -11.78
C PRO A 64 3.89 -2.54 -12.93
N LYS A 65 2.62 -2.15 -13.08
CA LYS A 65 1.79 -2.66 -14.17
C LYS A 65 2.13 -1.98 -15.50
N GLY A 66 2.45 -0.68 -15.47
CA GLY A 66 2.93 0.05 -16.65
C GLY A 66 4.44 -0.09 -16.81
N GLU A 67 4.91 -0.35 -18.03
CA GLU A 67 6.37 -0.37 -18.31
C GLU A 67 6.99 1.04 -18.25
N SER A 68 6.16 2.08 -18.24
CA SER A 68 6.57 3.48 -18.08
C SER A 68 6.55 3.98 -16.63
N GLU A 69 6.11 3.14 -15.68
CA GLU A 69 6.08 3.48 -14.25
C GLU A 69 7.41 3.10 -13.61
N ASP A 70 7.98 3.99 -12.81
CA ASP A 70 9.21 3.70 -12.07
C ASP A 70 8.93 2.74 -10.90
N GLN A 71 9.96 2.02 -10.44
CA GLN A 71 9.81 1.11 -9.30
C GLN A 71 9.46 1.87 -8.03
N TRP A 72 9.92 3.12 -7.91
CA TRP A 72 9.70 3.95 -6.75
C TRP A 72 8.22 4.24 -6.53
N LEU A 73 7.49 4.75 -7.53
CA LEU A 73 6.07 5.04 -7.36
C LEU A 73 5.25 3.78 -7.07
N ASN A 74 5.65 2.63 -7.60
CA ASN A 74 5.02 1.36 -7.25
C ASN A 74 5.33 0.93 -5.80
N ASP A 75 6.55 1.12 -5.31
CA ASP A 75 6.86 0.85 -3.90
C ASP A 75 6.08 1.80 -2.96
N GLU A 76 5.93 3.07 -3.35
CA GLU A 76 5.12 4.06 -2.64
C GLU A 76 3.64 3.68 -2.65
N TRP A 77 3.14 3.14 -3.76
CA TRP A 77 1.79 2.57 -3.85
C TRP A 77 1.61 1.41 -2.87
N LEU A 78 2.59 0.51 -2.76
CA LEU A 78 2.50 -0.60 -1.81
C LEU A 78 2.57 -0.14 -0.35
N ARG A 79 3.30 0.94 -0.05
CA ARG A 79 3.26 1.57 1.28
C ARG A 79 1.89 2.18 1.59
N ASN A 80 1.26 2.82 0.60
CA ASN A 80 -0.12 3.30 0.73
C ASN A 80 -1.07 2.15 1.03
N LEU A 81 -0.99 1.07 0.23
CA LEU A 81 -1.83 -0.10 0.43
C LEU A 81 -1.59 -0.74 1.81
N TRP A 82 -0.34 -0.87 2.24
CA TRP A 82 -0.02 -1.38 3.57
C TRP A 82 -0.69 -0.54 4.66
N TYR A 83 -0.56 0.78 4.58
CA TYR A 83 -1.18 1.70 5.52
C TYR A 83 -2.70 1.59 5.52
N ASP A 84 -3.31 1.53 4.33
CA ASP A 84 -4.76 1.47 4.17
C ASP A 84 -5.37 0.15 4.66
N LEU A 85 -4.59 -0.93 4.68
CA LEU A 85 -5.02 -2.22 5.22
C LEU A 85 -4.68 -2.41 6.70
N PHE A 86 -3.48 -2.03 7.14
CA PHE A 86 -2.94 -2.48 8.42
C PHE A 86 -2.62 -1.35 9.40
N GLY A 87 -2.69 -0.10 8.95
CA GLY A 87 -2.49 1.08 9.79
C GLY A 87 -1.07 1.66 9.74
N PRO A 88 -0.71 2.52 10.72
CA PRO A 88 0.47 3.38 10.64
C PRO A 88 1.81 2.67 10.85
N ASP A 89 1.82 1.47 11.41
CA ASP A 89 3.05 0.72 11.61
C ASP A 89 3.64 0.28 10.26
N PRO A 90 4.93 0.57 9.98
CA PRO A 90 5.53 0.26 8.70
C PRO A 90 5.60 -1.24 8.44
N ALA A 91 5.57 -1.61 7.16
CA ALA A 91 5.76 -3.00 6.74
C ALA A 91 7.08 -3.55 7.33
N PRO A 92 7.10 -4.78 7.88
CA PRO A 92 8.31 -5.37 8.44
C PRO A 92 9.49 -5.35 7.47
N GLY A 93 10.54 -4.60 7.82
CA GLY A 93 11.74 -4.46 7.01
C GLY A 93 11.63 -3.46 5.86
N ASP A 94 10.62 -2.58 5.84
CA ASP A 94 10.55 -1.49 4.86
C ASP A 94 11.85 -0.65 4.91
N PRO A 95 12.60 -0.55 3.80
CA PRO A 95 13.81 0.27 3.73
C PRO A 95 13.56 1.77 3.85
N TYR A 96 12.36 2.25 3.51
CA TYR A 96 12.00 3.67 3.47
C TYR A 96 10.64 3.89 4.15
N PRO A 97 10.54 3.65 5.47
CA PRO A 97 9.28 3.78 6.18
C PRO A 97 8.77 5.23 6.11
N VAL A 98 7.45 5.37 6.02
CA VAL A 98 6.77 6.67 6.07
C VAL A 98 6.68 7.12 7.52
N PRO A 99 7.15 8.32 7.87
CA PRO A 99 6.93 8.90 9.20
C PRO A 99 5.42 8.99 9.51
N PRO A 100 4.96 8.61 10.70
CA PRO A 100 3.54 8.62 11.05
C PRO A 100 2.84 9.97 10.82
N GLU A 101 3.56 11.07 11.04
CA GLU A 101 3.08 12.44 10.84
C GLU A 101 2.84 12.83 9.38
N GLU A 102 3.37 12.05 8.42
CA GLU A 102 3.19 12.33 7.00
C GLU A 102 1.86 11.78 6.47
N TRP A 103 1.18 10.86 7.17
CA TRP A 103 -0.11 10.28 6.79
C TRP A 103 -1.27 11.28 6.98
N GLY A 104 -2.11 11.44 5.96
CA GLY A 104 -3.13 12.48 5.95
C GLY A 104 -2.59 13.89 5.70
N HIS A 105 -1.27 14.10 5.84
CA HIS A 105 -0.57 15.33 5.49
C HIS A 105 0.96 15.15 5.40
N PRO A 106 1.64 15.34 4.26
CA PRO A 106 1.10 15.64 2.94
C PRO A 106 0.75 14.37 2.15
N ARG A 107 0.82 13.18 2.77
CA ARG A 107 0.52 11.92 2.09
C ARG A 107 -0.96 11.61 2.12
N GLU A 108 -1.56 11.74 0.95
CA GLU A 108 -2.90 11.25 0.67
C GLU A 108 -2.80 9.82 0.13
N THR A 109 -3.52 8.89 0.78
CA THR A 109 -3.62 7.49 0.33
C THR A 109 -4.89 7.31 -0.50
N PRO A 110 -5.01 6.24 -1.30
CA PRO A 110 -6.22 6.01 -2.08
C PRO A 110 -7.47 5.88 -1.20
N TYR A 111 -7.38 5.29 0.00
CA TYR A 111 -8.53 5.29 0.92
C TYR A 111 -8.91 6.72 1.36
N LEU A 112 -7.93 7.57 1.70
CA LEU A 112 -8.20 8.98 2.03
C LEU A 112 -8.81 9.76 0.86
N GLU A 113 -8.39 9.48 -0.36
CA GLU A 113 -8.88 10.13 -1.58
C GLU A 113 -10.33 9.74 -1.90
N TYR A 114 -10.65 8.44 -1.82
CA TYR A 114 -11.91 7.89 -2.34
C TYR A 114 -12.95 7.52 -1.27
N ALA A 115 -12.55 7.12 -0.06
CA ALA A 115 -13.48 6.75 1.01
C ALA A 115 -13.77 7.89 1.98
N VAL A 116 -12.79 8.74 2.26
CA VAL A 116 -12.97 9.80 3.26
C VAL A 116 -13.67 11.00 2.61
N GLY A 117 -14.88 11.28 3.10
CA GLY A 117 -15.72 12.38 2.65
C GLY A 117 -15.54 13.65 3.48
N ASP A 118 -16.54 14.52 3.41
CA ASP A 118 -16.70 15.59 4.40
C ASP A 118 -17.20 15.01 5.73
N GLU A 119 -16.73 15.56 6.86
CA GLU A 119 -17.03 15.04 8.21
C GLU A 119 -18.54 14.86 8.46
N ALA A 120 -19.35 15.78 7.93
CA ALA A 120 -20.81 15.79 8.07
C ALA A 120 -21.51 14.58 7.43
N ASP A 121 -20.89 14.00 6.40
CA ASP A 121 -21.43 12.87 5.63
C ASP A 121 -20.70 11.55 5.96
N SER A 122 -19.86 11.55 7.00
CA SER A 122 -19.00 10.42 7.32
C SER A 122 -19.78 9.13 7.61
N THR A 123 -19.28 8.01 7.11
CA THR A 123 -19.85 6.68 7.41
C THR A 123 -19.27 6.10 8.70
N GLU A 124 -19.90 5.06 9.26
CA GLU A 124 -19.36 4.38 10.43
C GLU A 124 -18.05 3.64 10.11
N ALA A 125 -17.95 3.05 8.93
CA ALA A 125 -16.76 2.34 8.49
C ALA A 125 -15.57 3.29 8.32
N GLU A 126 -15.80 4.44 7.68
CA GLU A 126 -14.83 5.52 7.54
C GLU A 126 -14.33 6.04 8.90
N ARG A 127 -15.26 6.34 9.83
CA ARG A 127 -14.90 6.77 11.19
C ARG A 127 -14.07 5.73 11.93
N ALA A 128 -14.45 4.45 11.82
CA ALA A 128 -13.69 3.35 12.41
C ALA A 128 -12.29 3.24 11.81
N TRP A 129 -12.17 3.39 10.48
CA TRP A 129 -10.90 3.33 9.76
C TRP A 129 -9.96 4.47 10.17
N LEU A 130 -10.47 5.70 10.30
CA LEU A 130 -9.72 6.88 10.75
C LEU A 130 -9.25 6.72 12.20
N ALA A 131 -10.14 6.26 13.08
CA ALA A 131 -9.83 6.06 14.50
C ALA A 131 -8.71 5.03 14.70
N GLN A 132 -8.70 3.93 13.93
CA GLN A 132 -7.62 2.93 13.98
C GLN A 132 -6.24 3.49 13.61
N ARG A 133 -6.22 4.60 12.86
CA ARG A 133 -5.01 5.27 12.38
C ARG A 133 -4.64 6.51 13.17
N GLY A 134 -5.43 6.85 14.19
CA GLY A 134 -5.23 8.07 14.99
C GLY A 134 -5.41 9.35 14.17
N LEU A 135 -6.23 9.30 13.11
CA LEU A 135 -6.53 10.44 12.25
C LEU A 135 -7.93 10.99 12.53
N THR A 136 -8.11 12.28 12.23
CA THR A 136 -9.39 12.97 12.20
C THR A 136 -9.57 13.71 10.87
N HIS A 137 -10.81 14.00 10.48
CA HIS A 137 -11.09 14.82 9.28
C HIS A 137 -10.35 16.17 9.29
N ALA A 138 -10.18 16.80 10.46
CA ALA A 138 -9.51 18.08 10.61
C ALA A 138 -8.00 18.03 10.34
N GLU A 139 -7.38 16.86 10.47
CA GLU A 139 -5.94 16.66 10.26
C GLU A 139 -5.60 16.37 8.79
N ILE A 140 -6.58 15.90 8.02
CA ILE A 140 -6.41 15.57 6.61
C ILE A 140 -6.25 16.86 5.80
N ARG A 141 -5.12 16.99 5.11
CA ARG A 141 -4.88 18.06 4.13
C ARG A 141 -4.61 17.43 2.76
N ARG A 142 -5.64 17.49 1.91
CA ARG A 142 -5.64 16.94 0.56
C ARG A 142 -4.77 17.73 -0.40
N GLY A 143 -4.35 17.10 -1.50
CA GLY A 143 -3.76 17.80 -2.65
C GLY A 143 -2.23 17.86 -2.67
N TYR A 144 -1.55 16.84 -2.13
CA TYR A 144 -0.09 16.75 -2.25
C TYR A 144 0.34 15.38 -2.78
N SER A 145 1.13 15.40 -3.86
CA SER A 145 1.87 14.24 -4.31
C SER A 145 3.01 13.97 -3.33
N TRP A 146 2.85 13.00 -2.45
CA TRP A 146 3.91 12.63 -1.53
C TRP A 146 5.04 11.91 -2.27
N ARG A 147 6.27 12.37 -2.02
CA ARG A 147 7.57 11.91 -2.55
C ARG A 147 7.54 11.29 -3.96
N LEU A 148 7.31 12.13 -4.96
CA LEU A 148 7.47 11.75 -6.38
C LEU A 148 8.89 11.32 -6.78
N ARG A 149 9.91 11.57 -5.94
CA ARG A 149 11.30 11.28 -6.27
C ARG A 149 11.87 10.21 -5.34
N PRO A 150 12.57 9.20 -5.88
CA PRO A 150 13.25 8.22 -5.07
C PRO A 150 14.37 8.85 -4.23
N PRO A 151 14.69 8.27 -3.06
CA PRO A 151 15.93 8.55 -2.33
C PRO A 151 17.17 8.36 -3.21
N GLU A 152 18.25 9.08 -2.91
CA GLU A 152 19.48 9.07 -3.73
C GLU A 152 20.10 7.65 -3.85
N ASP A 153 19.99 6.84 -2.80
CA ASP A 153 20.51 5.47 -2.73
C ASP A 153 19.58 4.41 -3.33
N TYR A 154 18.39 4.81 -3.78
CA TYR A 154 17.35 3.87 -4.24
C TYR A 154 17.83 3.02 -5.43
N ARG A 155 18.48 3.65 -6.41
CA ARG A 155 19.01 2.96 -7.60
C ARG A 155 20.05 1.90 -7.22
N ASP A 156 21.00 2.27 -6.36
CA ASP A 156 22.07 1.37 -5.91
C ASP A 156 21.49 0.19 -5.11
N ARG A 157 20.46 0.47 -4.32
CA ARG A 157 19.71 -0.56 -3.59
C ARG A 157 19.03 -1.55 -4.54
N LEU A 158 18.34 -1.10 -5.58
CA LEU A 158 17.70 -2.00 -6.56
C LEU A 158 18.74 -2.88 -7.24
N ALA A 159 19.88 -2.29 -7.65
CA ALA A 159 20.99 -3.04 -8.25
C ALA A 159 21.53 -4.12 -7.30
N ARG A 160 21.71 -3.79 -6.01
CA ARG A 160 22.13 -4.76 -4.98
C ARG A 160 21.12 -5.90 -4.82
N LEU A 161 19.82 -5.60 -4.73
CA LEU A 161 18.79 -6.63 -4.59
C LEU A 161 18.71 -7.56 -5.80
N THR A 162 18.94 -7.03 -7.00
CA THR A 162 19.05 -7.83 -8.23
C THR A 162 20.29 -8.73 -8.18
N ALA A 163 21.45 -8.22 -7.77
CA ALA A 163 22.68 -9.01 -7.62
C ALA A 163 22.55 -10.12 -6.58
N GLU A 164 21.77 -9.88 -5.51
CA GLU A 164 21.43 -10.87 -4.47
C GLU A 164 20.35 -11.88 -4.90
N GLY A 165 19.76 -11.76 -6.09
CA GLY A 165 18.69 -12.64 -6.57
C GLY A 165 17.36 -12.47 -5.82
N LYS A 166 17.15 -11.31 -5.19
CA LYS A 166 15.91 -10.98 -4.46
C LYS A 166 14.82 -10.45 -5.39
N ARG A 167 15.20 -9.77 -6.46
CA ARG A 167 14.29 -9.26 -7.51
C ARG A 167 14.88 -9.41 -8.91
N THR A 168 14.07 -9.10 -9.91
CA THR A 168 14.46 -9.00 -11.32
C THR A 168 14.32 -7.55 -11.77
N SER A 169 15.38 -6.98 -12.32
CA SER A 169 15.37 -5.64 -12.92
C SER A 169 14.55 -5.58 -14.21
N TYR A 170 14.11 -4.40 -14.61
CA TYR A 170 13.50 -4.14 -15.92
C TYR A 170 13.96 -2.80 -16.47
N GLU A 171 13.81 -2.63 -17.79
CA GLU A 171 14.15 -1.38 -18.47
C GLU A 171 13.26 -0.24 -17.96
N GLY A 172 13.88 0.88 -17.55
CA GLY A 172 13.17 2.05 -17.03
C GLY A 172 12.77 2.01 -15.55
N GLU A 173 13.32 1.10 -14.74
CA GLU A 173 12.93 0.95 -13.32
C GLU A 173 13.27 2.14 -12.40
N VAL A 174 14.10 3.09 -12.85
CA VAL A 174 14.55 4.29 -12.10
C VAL A 174 14.76 5.50 -13.00
#